data_AF-A0A3D3S7N1-F1
#
_entry.id   AF-A0A3D3S7N1-F1
#
_cell.length_a   1.000
_cell.length_b   1.000
_cell.length_c   1.000
_cell.angle_alpha   90.00
_cell.angle_beta   90.00
_cell.angle_gamma   90.00
#
_symmetry.space_group_name_H-M   'P 1'
#
loop_
_entity.id
_entity.type
_entity.pdbx_description
1 polymer ?
#
loop_
_entity_poly.entity_id
_entity_poly.type
_entity_poly.pdbx_seq_one_letter_code
_entity_poly.pdbx_strand_id
1 'polypeptide(L)'
;NANDGISIAQVAEGALGEVTNALQRMRELAVQSANDTNSAADRASLQKEVAQLQQEISRIATQTQFNGKNVLDGSFANGVFQVGAYSGQTISFGIGSAKATDIGSHQVASQGHIGNALAAAADATANNGLDAQTLTVSGSTGSAAVALSGGETAKAVADLVNAQSVTTGVTATATNSASVGSLSAAGTVSFNLYGSNSSAVAISATVGSTSDLSALADAINAKTAETGLTAELASNKASFTLKSADGYDIKIENFVHSGDAGETLAVEGQTLTGPTGGTPAGTDSLVVGGKLEFNSSTAFSLSSSSGTELLTAGTVGSSLSSVGALNIGTQVGASNALAVVDGALAFVDDLRASLGAVQNRFSSVVASNQATAENVSAARSRIQDADFAAETANLSRAQILQQAGTAMLAQANQQSQNVLSLLR
;
A
#
# COMPACT_ATOMS: atom_id res chain seq x y z
N ASN A 1 -1.33 33.02 -7.63
CA ASN A 1 -1.31 32.19 -6.40
C ASN A 1 -2.21 30.97 -6.47
N ALA A 2 -3.55 31.10 -6.42
CA ALA A 2 -4.43 29.92 -6.46
C ALA A 2 -4.30 29.14 -7.78
N ASN A 3 -4.23 29.83 -8.92
CA ASN A 3 -3.93 29.21 -10.22
C ASN A 3 -2.55 28.54 -10.26
N ASP A 4 -1.54 29.07 -9.56
CA ASP A 4 -0.22 28.41 -9.49
C ASP A 4 -0.30 27.12 -8.66
N GLY A 5 -1.10 27.11 -7.60
CA GLY A 5 -1.40 25.90 -6.83
C GLY A 5 -2.07 24.82 -7.69
N ILE A 6 -3.02 25.21 -8.55
CA ILE A 6 -3.65 24.31 -9.53
C ILE A 6 -2.59 23.79 -10.51
N SER A 7 -1.76 24.66 -11.09
CA SER A 7 -0.73 24.27 -12.06
C SER A 7 0.30 23.30 -11.46
N ILE A 8 0.73 23.51 -10.22
CA ILE A 8 1.63 22.59 -9.51
C ILE A 8 0.97 21.23 -9.32
N ALA A 9 -0.28 21.22 -8.85
CA ALA A 9 -1.02 19.97 -8.67
C ALA A 9 -1.25 19.23 -9.99
N GLN A 10 -1.50 19.93 -11.10
CA GLN A 10 -1.64 19.34 -12.43
C GLN A 10 -0.33 18.77 -12.98
N VAL A 11 0.80 19.48 -12.79
CA VAL A 11 2.12 18.98 -13.18
C VAL A 11 2.47 17.71 -12.39
N ALA A 12 2.21 17.72 -11.07
CA ALA A 12 2.42 16.54 -10.23
C ALA A 12 1.49 15.38 -10.63
N GLU A 13 0.20 15.64 -10.87
CA GLU A 13 -0.79 14.63 -11.28
C GLU A 13 -0.40 13.98 -12.62
N GLY A 14 0.00 14.77 -13.62
CA GLY A 14 0.43 14.24 -14.91
C GLY A 14 1.66 13.34 -14.79
N ALA A 15 2.65 13.74 -13.99
CA ALA A 15 3.83 12.93 -13.73
C ALA A 15 3.52 11.65 -12.93
N LEU A 16 2.62 11.71 -11.94
CA LEU A 16 2.15 10.52 -11.22
C LEU A 16 1.35 9.56 -12.11
N GLY A 17 0.68 10.07 -13.15
CA GLY A 17 0.08 9.25 -14.20
C GLY A 17 1.11 8.36 -14.91
N GLU A 18 2.27 8.91 -15.27
CA GLU A 18 3.35 8.13 -15.88
C GLU A 18 4.00 7.15 -14.91
N VAL A 19 4.15 7.53 -13.62
CA VAL A 19 4.59 6.59 -12.58
C VAL A 19 3.59 5.43 -12.44
N THR A 20 2.29 5.71 -12.49
CA THR A 20 1.23 4.68 -12.45
C THR A 20 1.36 3.72 -13.63
N ASN A 21 1.57 4.23 -14.85
CA ASN A 21 1.80 3.40 -16.04
C ASN A 21 3.03 2.50 -15.91
N ALA A 22 4.14 3.05 -15.39
CA ALA A 22 5.37 2.29 -15.17
C ALA A 22 5.18 1.19 -14.09
N LEU A 23 4.42 1.47 -13.03
CA LEU A 23 4.05 0.50 -12.00
C LEU A 23 3.15 -0.60 -12.55
N GLN A 24 2.14 -0.27 -13.35
CA GLN A 24 1.29 -1.25 -14.02
C GLN A 24 2.13 -2.16 -14.94
N ARG A 25 3.08 -1.60 -15.69
CA ARG A 25 4.00 -2.40 -16.50
C ARG A 25 4.89 -3.31 -15.65
N MET A 26 5.42 -2.83 -14.52
CA MET A 26 6.16 -3.68 -13.60
C MET A 26 5.30 -4.81 -13.02
N ARG A 27 4.02 -4.57 -12.76
CA ARG A 27 3.05 -5.59 -12.34
C ARG A 27 2.89 -6.67 -13.41
N GLU A 28 2.73 -6.29 -14.67
CA GLU A 28 2.66 -7.24 -15.79
C GLU A 28 3.91 -8.11 -15.88
N LEU A 29 5.10 -7.50 -15.75
CA LEU A 29 6.39 -8.23 -15.77
C LEU A 29 6.54 -9.17 -14.57
N ALA A 30 6.06 -8.76 -13.39
CA ALA A 30 6.04 -9.61 -12.20
C ALA A 30 5.11 -10.83 -12.40
N VAL A 31 3.89 -10.63 -12.92
CA VAL A 31 2.98 -11.73 -13.29
C VAL A 31 3.62 -12.65 -14.32
N GLN A 32 4.26 -12.08 -15.35
CA GLN A 32 4.94 -12.86 -16.38
C GLN A 32 6.08 -13.69 -15.80
N SER A 33 6.91 -13.11 -14.92
CA SER A 33 8.06 -13.79 -14.29
C SER A 33 7.64 -14.85 -13.27
N ALA A 34 6.48 -14.67 -12.64
CA ALA A 34 5.90 -15.63 -11.70
C ALA A 34 5.50 -16.95 -12.37
N ASN A 35 5.33 -16.97 -13.70
CA ASN A 35 5.01 -18.20 -14.41
C ASN A 35 6.21 -19.15 -14.45
N ASP A 36 5.97 -20.43 -14.17
CA ASP A 36 7.03 -21.42 -13.93
C ASP A 36 7.71 -21.91 -15.21
N THR A 37 7.05 -21.73 -16.36
CA THR A 37 7.62 -22.03 -17.67
C THR A 37 8.80 -21.14 -18.05
N ASN A 38 9.03 -20.02 -17.33
CA ASN A 38 10.17 -19.14 -17.60
C ASN A 38 11.46 -19.70 -17.01
N SER A 39 12.51 -19.71 -17.82
CA SER A 39 13.85 -20.04 -17.31
C SER A 39 14.42 -18.90 -16.45
N ALA A 40 15.47 -19.19 -15.68
CA ALA A 40 16.19 -18.15 -14.94
C ALA A 40 16.78 -17.05 -15.86
N ALA A 41 17.13 -17.39 -17.10
CA ALA A 41 17.63 -16.43 -18.09
C ALA A 41 16.51 -15.50 -18.61
N ASP A 42 15.29 -16.03 -18.76
CA ASP A 42 14.12 -15.23 -19.15
C ASP A 42 13.75 -14.26 -18.03
N ARG A 43 13.70 -14.75 -16.78
CA ARG A 43 13.45 -13.91 -15.59
C ARG A 43 14.51 -12.81 -15.42
N ALA A 44 15.78 -13.12 -15.69
CA ALA A 44 16.85 -12.13 -15.69
C ALA A 44 16.68 -11.05 -16.78
N SER A 45 16.05 -11.39 -17.91
CA SER A 45 15.76 -10.43 -18.98
C SER A 45 14.58 -9.52 -18.62
N LEU A 46 13.52 -10.09 -18.03
CA LEU A 46 12.40 -9.32 -17.47
C LEU A 46 12.87 -8.37 -16.36
N GLN A 47 13.79 -8.81 -15.50
CA GLN A 47 14.39 -7.97 -14.46
C GLN A 47 15.12 -6.75 -15.03
N LYS A 48 15.74 -6.85 -16.22
CA LYS A 48 16.37 -5.68 -16.86
C LYS A 48 15.34 -4.62 -17.24
N GLU A 49 14.18 -5.03 -17.72
CA GLU A 49 13.09 -4.11 -18.03
C GLU A 49 12.55 -3.45 -16.75
N VAL A 50 12.34 -4.23 -15.68
CA VAL A 50 11.98 -3.69 -14.35
C VAL A 50 13.02 -2.68 -13.86
N ALA A 51 14.32 -2.95 -14.03
CA ALA A 51 15.38 -2.03 -13.65
C ALA A 51 15.35 -0.71 -14.44
N GLN A 52 14.97 -0.74 -15.71
CA GLN A 52 14.76 0.48 -16.50
C GLN A 52 13.53 1.26 -16.01
N LEU A 53 12.43 0.57 -15.68
CA LEU A 53 11.24 1.21 -15.13
C LEU A 53 11.49 1.84 -13.75
N GLN A 54 12.27 1.19 -12.89
CA GLN A 54 12.71 1.76 -11.60
C GLN A 54 13.53 3.05 -11.79
N GLN A 55 14.44 3.06 -12.77
CA GLN A 55 15.22 4.24 -13.12
C GLN A 55 14.32 5.35 -13.67
N GLU A 56 13.36 5.01 -14.52
CA GLU A 56 12.42 5.96 -15.10
C GLU A 56 11.50 6.58 -14.04
N ILE A 57 10.96 5.80 -13.10
CA ILE A 57 10.20 6.33 -11.96
C ILE A 57 11.07 7.27 -11.13
N SER A 58 12.32 6.88 -10.83
CA SER A 58 13.24 7.73 -10.08
C SER A 58 13.56 9.03 -10.82
N ARG A 59 13.69 8.97 -12.15
CA ARG A 59 13.89 10.13 -13.02
C ARG A 59 12.68 11.05 -12.99
N ILE A 60 11.46 10.52 -13.17
CA ILE A 60 10.21 11.30 -13.11
C ILE A 60 10.09 11.98 -11.75
N ALA A 61 10.31 11.25 -10.65
CA ALA A 61 10.20 11.80 -9.30
C ALA A 61 11.20 12.93 -9.02
N THR A 62 12.43 12.83 -9.55
CA THR A 62 13.52 13.79 -9.28
C THR A 62 13.59 14.95 -10.26
N GLN A 63 13.08 14.79 -11.49
CA GLN A 63 13.14 15.81 -12.54
C GLN A 63 11.82 16.58 -12.72
N THR A 64 10.71 16.10 -12.17
CA THR A 64 9.44 16.83 -12.24
C THR A 64 9.52 18.06 -11.35
N GLN A 65 9.59 19.21 -12.00
CA GLN A 65 9.74 20.51 -11.36
C GLN A 65 8.68 21.50 -11.82
N PHE A 66 8.28 22.38 -10.92
CA PHE A 66 7.52 23.58 -11.25
C PHE A 66 8.26 24.80 -10.73
N ASN A 67 8.56 25.75 -11.63
CA ASN A 67 9.30 26.97 -11.30
C ASN A 67 10.61 26.72 -10.52
N GLY A 68 11.36 25.69 -10.94
CA GLY A 68 12.65 25.30 -10.33
C GLY A 68 12.55 24.56 -9.00
N LYS A 69 11.35 24.24 -8.51
CA LYS A 69 11.14 23.42 -7.32
C LYS A 69 10.68 22.03 -7.72
N ASN A 70 11.31 21.00 -7.15
CA ASN A 70 10.87 19.63 -7.31
C ASN A 70 9.54 19.42 -6.58
N VAL A 71 8.63 18.68 -7.20
CA VAL A 71 7.27 18.48 -6.65
C VAL A 71 6.99 17.04 -6.23
N LEU A 72 7.81 16.07 -6.66
CA LEU A 72 7.59 14.63 -6.41
C LEU A 72 8.73 13.94 -5.64
N ASP A 73 9.74 14.67 -5.18
CA ASP A 73 10.90 14.09 -4.49
C ASP A 73 10.77 14.08 -2.95
N GLY A 74 9.59 14.47 -2.45
CA GLY A 74 9.25 14.62 -1.03
C GLY A 74 9.63 15.98 -0.43
N SER A 75 10.36 16.84 -1.14
CA SER A 75 10.73 18.17 -0.63
C SER A 75 9.53 19.11 -0.55
N PHE A 76 8.50 18.87 -1.36
CA PHE A 76 7.26 19.64 -1.40
C PHE A 76 6.23 19.17 -0.36
N ALA A 77 6.64 18.95 0.90
CA ALA A 77 5.75 18.42 1.93
C ALA A 77 4.79 19.47 2.55
N ASN A 78 5.12 20.76 2.49
CA ASN A 78 4.36 21.83 3.16
C ASN A 78 4.30 23.11 2.31
N GLY A 79 3.74 23.01 1.10
CA GLY A 79 3.51 24.16 0.23
C GLY A 79 2.39 25.05 0.79
N VAL A 80 2.66 26.34 0.99
CA VAL A 80 1.68 27.32 1.49
C VAL A 80 1.39 28.37 0.42
N PHE A 81 0.11 28.54 0.09
CA PHE A 81 -0.35 29.47 -0.93
C PHE A 81 -1.27 30.51 -0.29
N GLN A 82 -0.85 31.77 -0.28
CA GLN A 82 -1.70 32.89 0.09
C GLN A 82 -2.75 33.10 -1.00
N VAL A 83 -4.01 32.87 -0.66
CA VAL A 83 -5.13 32.93 -1.61
C VAL A 83 -6.14 34.03 -1.30
N GLY A 84 -6.09 34.62 -0.10
CA GLY A 84 -6.94 35.75 0.28
C GLY A 84 -6.20 37.09 0.34
N ALA A 85 -6.97 38.16 0.57
CA ALA A 85 -6.46 39.54 0.62
C ALA A 85 -5.73 39.87 1.94
N TYR A 86 -6.01 39.14 3.02
CA TYR A 86 -5.42 39.39 4.35
C TYR A 86 -4.41 38.30 4.74
N SER A 87 -3.41 38.69 5.53
CA SER A 87 -2.39 37.77 6.05
C SER A 87 -3.03 36.55 6.74
N GLY A 88 -2.51 35.36 6.46
CA GLY A 88 -2.99 34.10 7.05
C GLY A 88 -4.12 33.40 6.29
N GLN A 89 -4.70 34.03 5.25
CA GLN A 89 -5.69 33.39 4.36
C GLN A 89 -5.01 32.48 3.33
N THR A 90 -4.51 31.33 3.79
CA THR A 90 -3.72 30.40 2.98
C THR A 90 -4.42 29.06 2.77
N ILE A 91 -4.01 28.37 1.70
CA ILE A 91 -4.21 26.94 1.54
C ILE A 91 -2.82 26.30 1.63
N SER A 92 -2.67 25.32 2.54
CA SER A 92 -1.51 24.47 2.60
C SER A 92 -1.82 23.10 1.97
N PHE A 93 -0.86 22.57 1.23
CA PHE A 93 -0.86 21.18 0.80
C PHE A 93 0.56 20.66 0.63
N GLY A 94 0.71 19.35 0.76
CA GLY A 94 1.97 18.64 0.56
C GLY A 94 1.82 17.57 -0.50
N ILE A 95 2.92 17.23 -1.15
CA ILE A 95 3.04 16.10 -2.06
C ILE A 95 4.11 15.18 -1.47
N GLY A 96 3.75 13.91 -1.28
CA GLY A 96 4.67 12.88 -0.83
C GLY A 96 5.77 12.59 -1.86
N SER A 97 6.82 11.88 -1.43
CA SER A 97 7.84 11.40 -2.36
C SER A 97 7.29 10.27 -3.23
N ALA A 98 7.50 10.37 -4.53
CA ALA A 98 7.18 9.33 -5.52
C ALA A 98 8.45 8.63 -6.03
N LYS A 99 9.59 8.78 -5.34
CA LYS A 99 10.83 8.07 -5.71
C LYS A 99 10.62 6.58 -5.59
N ALA A 100 11.27 5.79 -6.47
CA ALA A 100 11.19 4.33 -6.41
C ALA A 100 11.61 3.75 -5.05
N THR A 101 12.49 4.43 -4.31
CA THR A 101 12.93 4.00 -2.96
C THR A 101 11.92 4.29 -1.86
N ASP A 102 11.00 5.23 -2.10
CA ASP A 102 10.09 5.78 -1.09
C ASP A 102 8.65 5.30 -1.31
N ILE A 103 8.36 4.71 -2.47
CA ILE A 103 7.10 4.03 -2.80
C ILE A 103 7.28 2.51 -2.74
N GLY A 104 6.25 1.81 -2.29
CA GLY A 104 6.29 0.37 -2.10
C GLY A 104 5.15 -0.12 -1.21
N SER A 105 5.28 -1.34 -0.71
CA SER A 105 4.41 -1.85 0.34
C SER A 105 5.12 -1.73 1.67
N HIS A 106 4.44 -1.16 2.67
CA HIS A 106 4.83 -1.35 4.05
C HIS A 106 4.44 -2.77 4.45
N GLN A 107 5.36 -3.49 5.08
CA GLN A 107 5.18 -4.90 5.40
C GLN A 107 5.59 -5.22 6.83
N VAL A 108 4.88 -6.17 7.43
CA VAL A 108 5.32 -6.88 8.65
C VAL A 108 5.08 -8.36 8.40
N ALA A 109 6.10 -9.18 8.56
CA ALA A 109 5.96 -10.63 8.54
C ALA A 109 5.85 -11.17 9.97
N SER A 110 5.21 -12.33 10.13
CA SER A 110 5.28 -13.09 11.39
C SER A 110 6.72 -13.50 11.70
N GLN A 111 7.00 -13.80 12.98
CA GLN A 111 8.34 -14.25 13.45
C GLN A 111 8.80 -15.58 12.82
N GLY A 112 7.92 -16.24 12.07
CA GLY A 112 8.11 -17.51 11.41
C GLY A 112 6.76 -18.14 11.13
N HIS A 113 6.71 -19.46 11.20
CA HIS A 113 5.45 -20.21 11.24
C HIS A 113 4.68 -19.84 12.52
N ILE A 114 3.36 -19.65 12.44
CA ILE A 114 2.48 -19.34 13.57
C ILE A 114 2.23 -20.59 14.42
N GLY A 115 3.31 -21.04 15.06
CA GLY A 115 3.35 -22.30 15.77
C GLY A 115 4.03 -23.40 14.94
N ASN A 116 4.95 -24.12 15.59
CA ASN A 116 5.56 -25.34 15.09
C ASN A 116 5.54 -26.37 16.23
N ALA A 117 4.39 -27.02 16.42
CA ALA A 117 4.13 -27.86 17.57
C ALA A 117 4.35 -29.34 17.24
N LEU A 118 5.33 -29.95 17.92
CA LEU A 118 5.55 -31.41 17.91
C LEU A 118 4.94 -32.03 19.16
N ALA A 119 4.04 -32.99 18.98
CA ALA A 119 3.52 -33.83 20.05
C ALA A 119 4.20 -35.20 20.00
N ALA A 120 5.04 -35.50 20.99
CA ALA A 120 5.76 -36.76 21.08
C ALA A 120 4.84 -37.88 21.57
N ALA A 121 4.89 -39.03 20.89
CA ALA A 121 4.17 -40.26 21.24
C ALA A 121 2.67 -40.10 21.52
N ALA A 122 2.01 -39.17 20.83
CA ALA A 122 0.57 -38.93 20.91
C ALA A 122 0.04 -38.37 19.59
N ASP A 123 -1.22 -38.70 19.26
CA ASP A 123 -1.98 -37.94 18.26
C ASP A 123 -2.20 -36.52 18.81
N ALA A 124 -1.71 -35.51 18.09
CA ALA A 124 -1.85 -34.12 18.50
C ALA A 124 -3.33 -33.77 18.57
N THR A 125 -3.83 -33.59 19.78
CA THR A 125 -5.09 -32.87 20.04
C THR A 125 -4.89 -31.39 19.73
N ALA A 126 -4.95 -31.06 18.43
CA ALA A 126 -5.62 -29.91 17.83
C ALA A 126 -5.18 -28.47 18.20
N ASN A 127 -3.89 -28.16 18.30
CA ASN A 127 -3.46 -26.76 18.25
C ASN A 127 -2.09 -26.65 17.55
N ASN A 128 -1.94 -25.70 16.62
CA ASN A 128 -0.68 -25.37 15.96
C ASN A 128 0.36 -24.76 16.92
N GLY A 129 -0.04 -24.43 18.14
CA GLY A 129 0.80 -23.82 19.17
C GLY A 129 0.52 -22.33 19.33
N LEU A 130 -0.42 -21.77 18.56
CA LEU A 130 -0.87 -20.40 18.73
C LEU A 130 -1.73 -20.29 20.00
N ASP A 131 -1.31 -19.41 20.90
CA ASP A 131 -2.08 -19.04 22.08
C ASP A 131 -3.21 -18.05 21.73
N ALA A 132 -4.28 -18.07 22.52
CA ALA A 132 -5.32 -17.06 22.38
C ALA A 132 -4.74 -15.67 22.68
N GLN A 133 -4.96 -14.72 21.77
CA GLN A 133 -4.35 -13.39 21.86
C GLN A 133 -5.19 -12.33 21.15
N THR A 134 -4.96 -11.07 21.51
CA THR A 134 -5.53 -9.92 20.80
C THR A 134 -4.43 -9.27 19.96
N LEU A 135 -4.63 -9.26 18.64
CA LEU A 135 -3.79 -8.55 17.69
C LEU A 135 -4.40 -7.16 17.44
N THR A 136 -3.71 -6.12 17.89
CA THR A 136 -4.10 -4.73 17.60
C THR A 136 -3.39 -4.26 16.34
N VAL A 137 -4.16 -3.95 15.31
CA VAL A 137 -3.69 -3.45 14.02
C VAL A 137 -3.92 -1.95 13.97
N SER A 138 -2.86 -1.15 13.89
CA SER A 138 -2.93 0.31 13.84
C SER A 138 -2.33 0.82 12.54
N GLY A 139 -3.18 1.21 11.60
CA GLY A 139 -2.77 1.79 10.31
C GLY A 139 -3.15 3.26 10.19
N SER A 140 -3.11 3.78 8.96
CA SER A 140 -3.29 5.21 8.67
C SER A 140 -4.73 5.69 8.83
N THR A 141 -5.72 4.81 8.67
CA THR A 141 -7.15 5.15 8.79
C THR A 141 -7.70 4.96 10.20
N GLY A 142 -7.01 4.19 11.05
CA GLY A 142 -7.48 3.86 12.39
C GLY A 142 -6.80 2.65 13.01
N SER A 143 -7.32 2.21 14.16
CA SER A 143 -6.84 1.05 14.90
C SER A 143 -7.99 0.10 15.22
N ALA A 144 -7.75 -1.20 15.07
CA ALA A 144 -8.72 -2.24 15.39
C ALA A 144 -8.05 -3.39 16.17
N ALA A 145 -8.78 -3.95 17.14
CA ALA A 145 -8.36 -5.12 17.90
C ALA A 145 -9.02 -6.37 17.32
N VAL A 146 -8.21 -7.33 16.90
CA VAL A 146 -8.63 -8.63 16.37
C VAL A 146 -8.38 -9.69 17.44
N ALA A 147 -9.44 -10.32 17.92
CA ALA A 147 -9.33 -11.42 18.87
C ALA A 147 -9.06 -12.73 18.12
N LEU A 148 -7.95 -13.39 18.44
CA LEU A 148 -7.55 -14.69 17.91
C LEU A 148 -7.80 -15.76 18.98
N SER A 149 -8.51 -16.81 18.59
CA SER A 149 -8.63 -18.03 19.40
C SER A 149 -7.30 -18.78 19.40
N GLY A 150 -7.07 -19.63 20.40
CA GLY A 150 -5.93 -20.55 20.36
C GLY A 150 -6.10 -21.57 19.23
N GLY A 151 -5.03 -21.82 18.46
CA GLY A 151 -5.03 -22.79 17.36
C GLY A 151 -5.68 -22.36 16.05
N GLU A 152 -5.88 -21.07 15.86
CA GLU A 152 -6.30 -20.53 14.56
C GLU A 152 -5.20 -20.72 13.51
N THR A 153 -5.59 -21.19 12.33
CA THR A 153 -4.68 -21.30 11.16
C THR A 153 -4.28 -19.91 10.66
N ALA A 154 -3.16 -19.81 9.92
CA ALA A 154 -2.73 -18.51 9.38
C ALA A 154 -3.79 -17.91 8.45
N LYS A 155 -4.50 -18.76 7.69
CA LYS A 155 -5.63 -18.34 6.86
C LYS A 155 -6.73 -17.67 7.68
N ALA A 156 -7.13 -18.27 8.79
CA ALA A 156 -8.18 -17.73 9.64
C ALA A 156 -7.77 -16.38 10.26
N VAL A 157 -6.51 -16.26 10.70
CA VAL A 157 -5.95 -14.99 11.19
C VAL A 157 -5.96 -13.93 10.09
N ALA A 158 -5.55 -14.27 8.86
CA ALA A 158 -5.57 -13.36 7.73
C ALA A 158 -6.99 -12.88 7.40
N ASP A 159 -7.98 -13.77 7.41
CA ASP A 159 -9.38 -13.43 7.16
C ASP A 159 -9.94 -12.46 8.21
N LEU A 160 -9.63 -12.69 9.48
CA LEU A 160 -10.04 -11.82 10.58
C LEU A 160 -9.45 -10.41 10.46
N VAL A 161 -8.19 -10.31 10.01
CA VAL A 161 -7.53 -9.02 9.79
C VAL A 161 -8.07 -8.34 8.53
N ASN A 162 -8.26 -9.08 7.44
CA ASN A 162 -8.84 -8.56 6.20
C ASN A 162 -10.28 -8.06 6.39
N ALA A 163 -11.04 -8.64 7.31
CA ALA A 163 -12.36 -8.14 7.70
C ALA A 163 -12.31 -6.74 8.35
N GLN A 164 -11.15 -6.34 8.90
CA GLN A 164 -10.89 -5.00 9.45
C GLN A 164 -10.06 -4.12 8.50
N SER A 165 -9.89 -4.51 7.24
CA SER A 165 -9.05 -3.76 6.29
C SER A 165 -9.61 -2.38 5.96
N VAL A 166 -10.95 -2.21 5.97
CA VAL A 166 -11.61 -0.90 5.74
C VAL A 166 -11.35 0.09 6.88
N THR A 167 -11.23 -0.39 8.12
CA THR A 167 -11.02 0.47 9.31
C THR A 167 -9.55 0.75 9.56
N THR A 168 -8.67 -0.18 9.22
CA THR A 168 -7.22 -0.08 9.51
C THR A 168 -6.37 0.27 8.29
N GLY A 169 -6.82 -0.01 7.07
CA GLY A 169 -6.03 0.13 5.85
C GLY A 169 -4.92 -0.94 5.69
N VAL A 170 -4.98 -2.01 6.48
CA VAL A 170 -4.00 -3.11 6.46
C VAL A 170 -4.67 -4.38 5.93
N THR A 171 -3.96 -5.08 5.05
CA THR A 171 -4.36 -6.39 4.52
C THR A 171 -3.38 -7.45 5.02
N ALA A 172 -3.82 -8.70 5.10
CA ALA A 172 -3.00 -9.83 5.51
C ALA A 172 -3.07 -10.94 4.46
N THR A 173 -1.92 -11.53 4.16
CA THR A 173 -1.79 -12.71 3.30
C THR A 173 -1.19 -13.85 4.12
N ALA A 174 -1.73 -15.04 3.95
CA ALA A 174 -1.26 -16.24 4.63
C ALA A 174 -0.68 -17.21 3.61
N THR A 175 0.45 -17.82 3.94
CA THR A 175 1.07 -18.89 3.13
C THR A 175 1.62 -19.94 4.08
N ASN A 176 1.74 -21.20 3.68
CA ASN A 176 2.44 -22.19 4.50
C ASN A 176 3.40 -23.01 3.65
N SER A 177 4.55 -23.32 4.22
CA SER A 177 5.58 -24.12 3.59
C SER A 177 6.25 -25.01 4.63
N ALA A 178 6.37 -26.32 4.37
CA ALA A 178 7.11 -27.21 5.25
C ALA A 178 8.09 -28.09 4.45
N SER A 179 9.38 -27.95 4.72
CA SER A 179 10.46 -28.78 4.20
C SER A 179 10.46 -30.12 4.90
N VAL A 180 10.33 -31.18 4.13
CA VAL A 180 10.34 -32.58 4.56
C VAL A 180 11.55 -33.28 3.98
N GLY A 181 12.32 -33.98 4.80
CA GLY A 181 13.53 -34.65 4.34
C GLY A 181 14.22 -35.48 5.43
N SER A 182 15.48 -35.82 5.17
CA SER A 182 16.35 -36.57 6.09
C SER A 182 15.69 -37.85 6.63
N LEU A 183 15.15 -38.66 5.71
CA LEU A 183 14.62 -39.97 6.06
C LEU A 183 15.78 -40.86 6.53
N SER A 184 15.59 -41.47 7.70
CA SER A 184 16.57 -42.33 8.39
C SER A 184 16.90 -43.64 7.67
N ALA A 185 15.91 -44.30 7.05
CA ALA A 185 16.10 -45.53 6.29
C ALA A 185 15.17 -45.62 5.07
N ALA A 186 15.52 -46.48 4.10
CA ALA A 186 14.64 -46.81 2.99
C ALA A 186 13.51 -47.76 3.46
N GLY A 187 12.32 -47.64 2.89
CA GLY A 187 11.16 -48.41 3.30
C GLY A 187 9.84 -47.74 2.92
N THR A 188 8.73 -48.34 3.35
CA THR A 188 7.40 -47.76 3.18
C THR A 188 7.12 -46.78 4.29
N VAL A 189 6.92 -45.52 3.93
CA VAL A 189 6.47 -44.44 4.81
C VAL A 189 4.95 -44.35 4.71
N SER A 190 4.26 -44.21 5.83
CA SER A 190 2.85 -43.87 5.87
C SER A 190 2.53 -42.89 6.99
N PHE A 191 1.60 -41.97 6.73
CA PHE A 191 1.08 -41.02 7.72
C PHE A 191 -0.26 -40.47 7.27
N ASN A 192 -0.96 -39.83 8.20
CA ASN A 192 -2.17 -39.06 7.94
C ASN A 192 -1.82 -37.58 7.74
N LEU A 193 -2.29 -36.99 6.64
CA LEU A 193 -2.01 -35.61 6.26
C LEU A 193 -3.27 -34.76 6.33
N TYR A 194 -3.13 -33.56 6.89
CA TYR A 194 -4.14 -32.51 6.88
C TYR A 194 -3.54 -31.21 6.34
N GLY A 195 -4.37 -30.48 5.61
CA GLY A 195 -4.15 -29.13 5.11
C GLY A 195 -5.47 -28.37 5.18
N SER A 196 -6.12 -28.21 4.01
CA SER A 196 -7.46 -27.60 3.90
C SER A 196 -8.61 -28.55 4.32
N ASN A 197 -8.34 -29.85 4.42
CA ASN A 197 -9.28 -30.89 4.78
C ASN A 197 -9.51 -30.98 6.30
N SER A 198 -10.77 -31.23 6.69
CA SER A 198 -11.14 -31.51 8.09
C SER A 198 -11.04 -32.99 8.49
N SER A 199 -10.74 -33.90 7.56
CA SER A 199 -10.64 -35.35 7.80
C SER A 199 -9.31 -35.89 7.29
N ALA A 200 -8.71 -36.82 8.03
CA ALA A 200 -7.38 -37.36 7.75
C ALA A 200 -7.28 -38.00 6.35
N VAL A 201 -6.28 -37.62 5.56
CA VAL A 201 -5.95 -38.29 4.29
C VAL A 201 -4.72 -39.16 4.50
N ALA A 202 -4.88 -40.48 4.35
CA ALA A 202 -3.78 -41.41 4.47
C ALA A 202 -2.86 -41.33 3.24
N ILE A 203 -1.58 -41.04 3.48
CA ILE A 203 -0.51 -41.05 2.49
C ILE A 203 0.36 -42.28 2.78
N SER A 204 0.70 -43.03 1.73
CA SER A 204 1.67 -44.12 1.84
C SER A 204 2.47 -44.24 0.56
N ALA A 205 3.79 -44.38 0.70
CA ALA A 205 4.70 -44.57 -0.42
C ALA A 205 5.91 -45.41 -0.02
N THR A 206 6.39 -46.24 -0.96
CA THR A 206 7.65 -46.98 -0.78
C THR A 206 8.81 -46.15 -1.30
N VAL A 207 9.70 -45.77 -0.39
CA VAL A 207 10.90 -44.98 -0.65
C VAL A 207 12.08 -45.95 -0.81
N GLY A 208 12.62 -46.03 -2.04
CA GLY A 208 13.70 -46.97 -2.37
C GLY A 208 15.09 -46.56 -1.89
N SER A 209 15.30 -45.26 -1.62
CA SER A 209 16.55 -44.71 -1.08
C SER A 209 16.27 -43.46 -0.27
N THR A 210 17.00 -43.26 0.83
CA THR A 210 16.86 -42.06 1.69
C THR A 210 17.21 -40.76 0.98
N SER A 211 17.88 -40.82 -0.17
CA SER A 211 18.21 -39.68 -1.02
C SER A 211 17.18 -39.42 -2.13
N ASP A 212 16.12 -40.22 -2.25
CA ASP A 212 15.08 -40.04 -3.27
C ASP A 212 13.67 -40.16 -2.69
N LEU A 213 13.08 -39.01 -2.34
CA LEU A 213 11.72 -38.89 -1.81
C LEU A 213 10.66 -38.64 -2.90
N SER A 214 10.99 -38.81 -4.18
CA SER A 214 10.06 -38.57 -5.30
C SER A 214 8.75 -39.36 -5.15
N ALA A 215 8.83 -40.65 -4.80
CA ALA A 215 7.64 -41.48 -4.61
C ALA A 215 6.69 -40.96 -3.52
N LEU A 216 7.25 -40.37 -2.46
CA LEU A 216 6.44 -39.77 -1.39
C LEU A 216 5.82 -38.44 -1.83
N ALA A 217 6.60 -37.59 -2.52
CA ALA A 217 6.09 -36.35 -3.09
C ALA A 217 4.96 -36.61 -4.11
N ASP A 218 5.10 -37.63 -4.96
CA ASP A 218 4.08 -38.03 -5.93
C ASP A 218 2.81 -38.56 -5.24
N ALA A 219 2.95 -39.36 -4.17
CA ALA A 219 1.81 -39.85 -3.39
C ALA A 219 1.02 -38.70 -2.74
N ILE A 220 1.71 -37.64 -2.28
CA ILE A 220 1.07 -36.43 -1.74
C ILE A 220 0.39 -35.65 -2.87
N ASN A 221 1.08 -35.45 -4.00
CA ASN A 221 0.54 -34.72 -5.16
C ASN A 221 -0.69 -35.42 -5.77
N ALA A 222 -0.76 -36.75 -5.71
CA ALA A 222 -1.96 -37.51 -6.10
C ALA A 222 -3.19 -37.21 -5.21
N LYS A 223 -2.97 -36.65 -4.02
CA LYS A 223 -4.00 -36.30 -3.02
C LYS A 223 -4.18 -34.80 -2.82
N THR A 224 -3.56 -33.95 -3.65
CA THR A 224 -3.68 -32.48 -3.57
C THR A 224 -5.13 -31.98 -3.64
N ALA A 225 -6.00 -32.64 -4.42
CA ALA A 225 -7.41 -32.24 -4.50
C ALA A 225 -8.17 -32.41 -3.18
N GLU A 226 -7.72 -33.34 -2.32
CA GLU A 226 -8.31 -33.59 -1.01
C GLU A 226 -7.63 -32.74 0.06
N THR A 227 -6.29 -32.64 0.05
CA THR A 227 -5.52 -31.96 1.10
C THR A 227 -5.33 -30.47 0.86
N GLY A 228 -5.37 -30.00 -0.38
CA GLY A 228 -4.97 -28.66 -0.78
C GLY A 228 -3.46 -28.41 -0.69
N LEU A 229 -2.65 -29.46 -0.52
CA LEU A 229 -1.20 -29.37 -0.39
C LEU A 229 -0.49 -29.89 -1.64
N THR A 230 0.54 -29.19 -2.07
CA THR A 230 1.43 -29.61 -3.16
C THR A 230 2.82 -29.90 -2.60
N ALA A 231 3.46 -30.97 -3.05
CA ALA A 231 4.84 -31.33 -2.72
C ALA A 231 5.76 -30.96 -3.90
N GLU A 232 6.68 -30.03 -3.67
CA GLU A 232 7.71 -29.67 -4.64
C GLU A 232 9.05 -30.33 -4.27
N LEU A 233 9.54 -31.22 -5.12
CA LEU A 233 10.79 -31.94 -4.89
C LEU A 233 11.99 -31.01 -5.09
N ALA A 234 12.95 -31.03 -4.15
CA ALA A 234 14.20 -30.30 -4.32
C ALA A 234 15.07 -30.93 -5.43
N SER A 235 15.95 -30.14 -6.04
CA SER A 235 16.83 -30.60 -7.13
C SER A 235 17.72 -31.79 -6.75
N ASN A 236 17.99 -31.98 -5.46
CA ASN A 236 18.78 -33.09 -4.93
C ASN A 236 17.96 -34.36 -4.65
N LYS A 237 16.62 -34.32 -4.79
CA LYS A 237 15.63 -35.37 -4.50
C LYS A 237 15.58 -35.88 -3.05
N ALA A 238 16.49 -35.44 -2.19
CA ALA A 238 16.61 -35.86 -0.80
C ALA A 238 15.68 -35.11 0.17
N SER A 239 14.97 -34.09 -0.33
CA SER A 239 13.95 -33.35 0.40
C SER A 239 12.88 -32.85 -0.57
N PHE A 240 11.69 -32.55 -0.05
CA PHE A 240 10.63 -31.86 -0.76
C PHE A 240 9.99 -30.81 0.15
N THR A 241 9.42 -29.76 -0.44
CA THR A 241 8.71 -28.72 0.30
C THR A 241 7.22 -28.89 0.06
N LEU A 242 6.47 -29.13 1.13
CA LEU A 242 5.02 -29.01 1.13
C LEU A 242 4.64 -27.54 1.08
N LYS A 243 3.69 -27.18 0.23
CA LYS A 243 3.16 -25.82 0.11
C LYS A 243 1.65 -25.82 0.26
N SER A 244 1.15 -24.87 1.03
CA SER A 244 -0.27 -24.48 1.11
C SER A 244 -0.38 -23.03 0.64
N ALA A 245 -1.02 -22.82 -0.51
CA ALA A 245 -1.18 -21.48 -1.08
C ALA A 245 -2.05 -20.58 -0.20
N ASP A 246 -3.07 -21.15 0.43
CA ASP A 246 -4.00 -20.43 1.30
C ASP A 246 -3.50 -20.27 2.74
N GLY A 247 -2.36 -20.86 3.10
CA GLY A 247 -1.81 -20.76 4.45
C GLY A 247 -2.53 -21.59 5.51
N TYR A 248 -3.22 -22.67 5.12
CA TYR A 248 -3.67 -23.69 6.06
C TYR A 248 -2.48 -24.38 6.74
N ASP A 249 -2.69 -24.86 7.95
CA ASP A 249 -1.68 -25.58 8.72
C ASP A 249 -1.39 -26.94 8.07
N ILE A 250 -0.12 -27.34 8.08
CA ILE A 250 0.31 -28.66 7.59
C ILE A 250 0.44 -29.55 8.81
N LYS A 251 -0.47 -30.53 8.93
CA LYS A 251 -0.47 -31.45 10.07
C LYS A 251 -0.22 -32.88 9.60
N ILE A 252 0.75 -33.52 10.26
CA ILE A 252 1.14 -34.91 10.04
C ILE A 252 0.86 -35.67 11.33
N GLU A 253 0.05 -36.73 11.22
CA GLU A 253 -0.25 -37.65 12.31
C GLU A 253 0.11 -39.08 11.92
N ASN A 254 0.24 -39.96 12.92
CA ASN A 254 0.40 -41.40 12.70
C ASN A 254 1.57 -41.74 11.76
N PHE A 255 2.71 -41.08 11.94
CA PHE A 255 3.91 -41.40 11.17
C PHE A 255 4.40 -42.82 11.48
N VAL A 256 4.49 -43.64 10.44
CA VAL A 256 4.94 -45.03 10.49
C VAL A 256 5.92 -45.27 9.35
N HIS A 257 6.96 -46.04 9.64
CA HIS A 257 7.94 -46.52 8.66
C HIS A 257 8.02 -48.05 8.70
N SER A 258 8.28 -48.69 7.56
CA SER A 258 8.37 -50.16 7.47
C SER A 258 9.74 -50.73 7.89
N GLY A 259 10.68 -49.88 8.30
CA GLY A 259 11.99 -50.27 8.82
C GLY A 259 11.93 -50.72 10.28
N ASP A 260 13.08 -50.73 10.95
CA ASP A 260 13.15 -51.11 12.36
C ASP A 260 12.53 -50.03 13.27
N ALA A 261 12.53 -50.26 14.58
CA ALA A 261 12.00 -49.30 15.53
C ALA A 261 12.86 -48.03 15.60
N GLY A 262 12.21 -46.85 15.63
CA GLY A 262 12.89 -45.56 15.84
C GLY A 262 13.34 -44.85 14.57
N GLU A 263 12.83 -45.27 13.41
CA GLU A 263 13.06 -44.56 12.14
C GLU A 263 12.39 -43.19 12.20
N THR A 264 13.11 -42.19 11.72
CA THR A 264 12.76 -40.79 11.74
C THR A 264 12.54 -40.18 10.36
N LEU A 265 11.69 -39.16 10.33
CA LEU A 265 11.53 -38.21 9.22
C LEU A 265 11.65 -36.79 9.78
N ALA A 266 12.47 -35.94 9.15
CA ALA A 266 12.56 -34.54 9.55
C ALA A 266 11.55 -33.69 8.77
N VAL A 267 10.84 -32.82 9.48
CA VAL A 267 9.90 -31.85 8.92
C VAL A 267 10.14 -30.50 9.61
N GLU A 268 10.53 -29.48 8.84
CA GLU A 268 10.84 -28.13 9.34
C GLU A 268 11.77 -28.13 10.58
N GLY A 269 12.80 -28.99 10.54
CA GLY A 269 13.79 -29.13 11.62
C GLY A 269 13.33 -29.97 12.82
N GLN A 270 12.06 -30.38 12.88
CA GLN A 270 11.52 -31.29 13.89
C GLN A 270 11.62 -32.73 13.40
N THR A 271 11.86 -33.67 14.32
CA THR A 271 12.03 -35.09 14.00
C THR A 271 10.78 -35.85 14.42
N LEU A 272 10.05 -36.39 13.45
CA LEU A 272 8.98 -37.36 13.67
C LEU A 272 9.59 -38.75 13.81
N THR A 273 9.27 -39.47 14.88
CA THR A 273 9.76 -40.82 15.14
C THR A 273 8.64 -41.84 14.99
N GLY A 274 8.91 -42.91 14.23
CA GLY A 274 8.00 -44.05 14.08
C GLY A 274 7.97 -44.95 15.32
N PRO A 275 6.90 -45.74 15.49
CA PRO A 275 6.69 -46.52 16.70
C PRO A 275 7.63 -47.73 16.79
N THR A 276 7.92 -48.17 18.02
CA THR A 276 8.59 -49.44 18.30
C THR A 276 7.62 -50.61 18.06
N GLY A 277 7.69 -51.27 16.89
CA GLY A 277 6.98 -52.53 16.64
C GLY A 277 5.75 -52.49 15.71
N GLY A 278 5.66 -51.51 14.80
CA GLY A 278 4.77 -51.59 13.61
C GLY A 278 3.27 -51.34 13.84
N THR A 279 2.81 -51.14 15.07
CA THR A 279 1.45 -50.64 15.37
C THR A 279 1.47 -49.15 15.75
N PRO A 280 0.51 -48.31 15.30
CA PRO A 280 0.51 -46.84 15.51
C PRO A 280 0.39 -46.34 16.97
N ALA A 281 0.55 -47.19 17.98
CA ALA A 281 0.49 -46.73 19.37
C ALA A 281 1.78 -45.99 19.75
N GLY A 282 1.67 -44.69 20.03
CA GLY A 282 2.80 -43.86 20.47
C GLY A 282 3.60 -43.22 19.33
N THR A 283 2.97 -42.86 18.22
CA THR A 283 3.62 -42.12 17.12
C THR A 283 3.69 -40.62 17.40
N ASP A 284 4.77 -39.99 16.95
CA ASP A 284 4.87 -38.53 16.98
C ASP A 284 3.91 -37.90 15.95
N SER A 285 3.39 -36.73 16.27
CA SER A 285 2.61 -35.90 15.36
C SER A 285 3.11 -34.46 15.37
N LEU A 286 3.00 -33.79 14.22
CA LEU A 286 3.55 -32.45 14.01
C LEU A 286 2.51 -31.57 13.35
N VAL A 287 2.41 -30.32 13.81
CA VAL A 287 1.67 -29.25 13.14
C VAL A 287 2.64 -28.12 12.81
N VAL A 288 2.75 -27.79 11.53
CA VAL A 288 3.47 -26.61 11.04
C VAL A 288 2.43 -25.55 10.67
N GLY A 289 2.36 -24.48 11.45
CA GLY A 289 1.48 -23.34 11.20
C GLY A 289 1.93 -22.53 9.98
N GLY A 290 1.01 -21.76 9.38
CA GLY A 290 1.37 -20.86 8.26
C GLY A 290 2.23 -19.66 8.67
N LYS A 291 2.72 -18.90 7.70
CA LYS A 291 3.32 -17.58 7.84
C LYS A 291 2.30 -16.52 7.44
N LEU A 292 2.35 -15.37 8.11
CA LEU A 292 1.52 -14.21 7.81
C LEU A 292 2.39 -13.06 7.33
N GLU A 293 1.92 -12.37 6.30
CA GLU A 293 2.50 -11.13 5.82
C GLU A 293 1.41 -10.07 5.75
N PHE A 294 1.60 -9.02 6.53
CA PHE A 294 0.70 -7.88 6.63
C PHE A 294 1.22 -6.77 5.72
N ASN A 295 0.34 -6.21 4.88
CA ASN A 295 0.70 -5.24 3.86
C ASN A 295 -0.21 -4.00 3.92
N SER A 296 0.38 -2.83 3.68
CA SER A 296 -0.34 -1.56 3.51
C SER A 296 0.45 -0.60 2.62
N SER A 297 -0.23 0.36 1.99
CA SER A 297 0.42 1.44 1.22
C SER A 297 1.12 2.46 2.13
N THR A 298 0.74 2.53 3.40
CA THR A 298 1.29 3.47 4.40
C THR A 298 1.88 2.77 5.60
N ALA A 299 2.74 3.44 6.36
CA ALA A 299 3.31 2.88 7.58
C ALA A 299 2.22 2.51 8.59
N PHE A 300 2.34 1.33 9.18
CA PHE A 300 1.43 0.81 10.20
C PHE A 300 2.22 0.14 11.31
N SER A 301 1.52 -0.23 12.38
CA SER A 301 2.09 -1.02 13.47
C SER A 301 1.13 -2.10 13.92
N LEU A 302 1.70 -3.21 14.35
CA LEU A 302 1.00 -4.34 14.93
C LEU A 302 1.43 -4.49 16.38
N SER A 303 0.51 -4.79 17.27
CA SER A 303 0.84 -5.19 18.64
C SER A 303 0.08 -6.45 19.00
N SER A 304 0.78 -7.40 19.59
CA SER A 304 0.18 -8.63 20.09
C SER A 304 0.18 -8.64 21.62
N SER A 305 -0.92 -9.08 22.21
CA SER A 305 -1.01 -9.31 23.65
C SER A 305 -0.23 -10.55 24.12
N SER A 306 0.16 -11.45 23.20
CA SER A 306 1.08 -12.56 23.45
C SER A 306 2.36 -12.37 22.65
N GLY A 307 3.51 -12.69 23.24
CA GLY A 307 4.83 -12.50 22.63
C GLY A 307 5.41 -13.72 21.92
N THR A 308 4.60 -14.76 21.75
CA THR A 308 5.00 -16.08 21.26
C THR A 308 4.37 -16.35 19.89
N GLU A 309 5.14 -16.99 19.00
CA GLU A 309 4.75 -17.48 17.66
C GLU A 309 4.38 -16.44 16.58
N LEU A 310 3.40 -15.55 16.81
CA LEU A 310 2.92 -14.63 15.76
C LEU A 310 3.84 -13.40 15.58
N LEU A 311 4.04 -12.65 16.66
CA LEU A 311 4.83 -11.42 16.70
C LEU A 311 5.64 -11.40 18.01
N THR A 312 6.78 -10.72 18.00
CA THR A 312 7.53 -10.45 19.24
C THR A 312 6.64 -9.64 20.19
N ALA A 313 6.72 -9.92 21.50
CA ALA A 313 6.02 -9.12 22.51
C ALA A 313 6.33 -7.62 22.35
N GLY A 314 5.29 -6.81 22.18
CA GLY A 314 5.38 -5.36 21.99
C GLY A 314 4.72 -4.87 20.71
N THR A 315 5.06 -3.64 20.32
CA THR A 315 4.60 -3.00 19.07
C THR A 315 5.67 -3.16 18.01
N VAL A 316 5.33 -3.81 16.90
CA VAL A 316 6.17 -3.96 15.72
C VAL A 316 5.71 -2.96 14.66
N GLY A 317 6.60 -2.06 14.27
CA GLY A 317 6.36 -1.13 13.15
C GLY A 317 6.64 -1.79 11.81
N SER A 318 5.90 -1.40 10.78
CA SER A 318 6.12 -1.84 9.41
C SER A 318 7.44 -1.33 8.83
N SER A 319 8.10 -2.16 8.02
CA SER A 319 9.23 -1.75 7.18
C SER A 319 8.76 -1.57 5.74
N LEU A 320 9.36 -0.61 5.03
CA LEU A 320 9.04 -0.38 3.61
C LEU A 320 9.82 -1.36 2.73
N SER A 321 9.09 -2.19 1.98
CA SER A 321 9.62 -2.94 0.84
C SER A 321 9.42 -2.07 -0.41
N SER A 322 10.49 -1.46 -0.88
CA SER A 322 10.43 -0.41 -1.90
C SER A 322 10.50 -0.95 -3.33
N VAL A 323 9.89 -0.22 -4.25
CA VAL A 323 9.97 -0.52 -5.69
C VAL A 323 11.41 -0.45 -6.20
N GLY A 324 12.27 0.37 -5.61
CA GLY A 324 13.68 0.50 -5.97
C GLY A 324 14.52 -0.75 -5.65
N ALA A 325 14.09 -1.59 -4.70
CA ALA A 325 14.76 -2.84 -4.35
C ALA A 325 14.10 -4.08 -4.97
N LEU A 326 13.10 -3.89 -5.84
CA LEU A 326 12.31 -4.97 -6.44
C LEU A 326 13.18 -5.92 -7.28
N ASN A 327 13.02 -7.23 -7.05
CA ASN A 327 13.70 -8.28 -7.79
C ASN A 327 12.74 -9.42 -8.16
N ILE A 328 12.49 -9.58 -9.45
CA ILE A 328 11.62 -10.62 -10.04
C ILE A 328 12.42 -11.78 -10.63
N GLY A 329 13.71 -11.91 -10.30
CA GLY A 329 14.60 -12.95 -10.83
C GLY A 329 14.27 -14.38 -10.36
N THR A 330 13.46 -14.52 -9.31
CA THR A 330 12.95 -15.79 -8.80
C THR A 330 11.41 -15.76 -8.79
N GLN A 331 10.78 -16.94 -8.83
CA GLN A 331 9.32 -17.05 -8.76
C GLN A 331 8.75 -16.45 -7.46
N VAL A 332 9.43 -16.69 -6.33
CA VAL A 332 9.08 -16.10 -5.03
C VAL A 332 9.25 -14.58 -5.06
N GLY A 333 10.37 -14.09 -5.62
CA GLY A 333 10.60 -12.66 -5.78
C GLY A 333 9.56 -11.98 -6.67
N ALA A 334 9.13 -12.65 -7.74
CA ALA A 334 8.06 -12.18 -8.63
C ALA A 334 6.70 -12.09 -7.92
N SER A 335 6.39 -13.05 -7.03
CA SER A 335 5.15 -13.04 -6.25
C SER A 335 5.17 -11.92 -5.20
N ASN A 336 6.28 -11.75 -4.48
CA ASN A 336 6.46 -10.66 -3.53
C ASN A 336 6.44 -9.29 -4.23
N ALA A 337 6.96 -9.24 -5.46
CA ALA A 337 6.94 -8.02 -6.25
C ALA A 337 5.52 -7.53 -6.58
N LEU A 338 4.54 -8.43 -6.71
CA LEU A 338 3.15 -8.05 -6.89
C LEU A 338 2.62 -7.28 -5.67
N ALA A 339 2.89 -7.78 -4.46
CA ALA A 339 2.48 -7.10 -3.23
C ALA A 339 3.13 -5.69 -3.11
N VAL A 340 4.42 -5.58 -3.44
CA VAL A 340 5.15 -4.31 -3.41
C VAL A 340 4.60 -3.31 -4.44
N VAL A 341 4.35 -3.77 -5.67
CA VAL A 341 3.82 -2.91 -6.75
C VAL A 341 2.37 -2.52 -6.49
N ASP A 342 1.53 -3.42 -5.97
CA ASP A 342 0.15 -3.11 -5.60
C ASP A 342 0.10 -2.09 -4.44
N GLY A 343 0.98 -2.23 -3.45
CA GLY A 343 1.15 -1.22 -2.39
C GLY A 343 1.61 0.14 -2.92
N ALA A 344 2.55 0.14 -3.87
CA ALA A 344 3.02 1.36 -4.52
C ALA A 344 1.94 2.03 -5.38
N LEU A 345 1.15 1.25 -6.13
CA LEU A 345 0.01 1.75 -6.90
C LEU A 345 -1.01 2.41 -5.98
N ALA A 346 -1.40 1.73 -4.90
CA ALA A 346 -2.32 2.30 -3.92
C ALA A 346 -1.80 3.59 -3.28
N PHE A 347 -0.49 3.67 -2.99
CA PHE A 347 0.14 4.91 -2.49
C PHE A 347 0.08 6.05 -3.51
N VAL A 348 0.40 5.78 -4.78
CA VAL A 348 0.34 6.78 -5.85
C VAL A 348 -1.11 7.24 -6.09
N ASP A 349 -2.07 6.31 -6.07
CA ASP A 349 -3.49 6.64 -6.23
C ASP A 349 -4.01 7.53 -5.09
N ASP A 350 -3.58 7.31 -3.85
CA ASP A 350 -3.90 8.18 -2.71
C ASP A 350 -3.32 9.60 -2.89
N LEU A 351 -2.05 9.70 -3.33
CA LEU A 351 -1.44 10.99 -3.67
C LEU A 351 -2.24 11.73 -4.76
N ARG A 352 -2.63 11.04 -5.83
CA ARG A 352 -3.42 11.60 -6.93
C ARG A 352 -4.82 12.03 -6.49
N ALA A 353 -5.47 11.23 -5.64
CA ALA A 353 -6.75 11.58 -5.03
C ALA A 353 -6.64 12.86 -4.19
N SER A 354 -5.59 12.99 -3.37
CA SER A 354 -5.34 14.18 -2.57
C SER A 354 -5.08 15.43 -3.43
N LEU A 355 -4.33 15.29 -4.54
CA LEU A 355 -4.09 16.35 -5.51
C LEU A 355 -5.37 16.78 -6.22
N GLY A 356 -6.23 15.84 -6.61
CA GLY A 356 -7.54 16.13 -7.18
C GLY A 356 -8.44 16.92 -6.21
N ALA A 357 -8.46 16.54 -4.93
CA ALA A 357 -9.18 17.27 -3.90
C ALA A 357 -8.64 18.71 -3.73
N VAL A 358 -7.32 18.88 -3.75
CA VAL A 358 -6.65 20.19 -3.68
C VAL A 358 -6.98 21.04 -4.91
N GLN A 359 -6.99 20.47 -6.13
CA GLN A 359 -7.38 21.18 -7.36
C GLN A 359 -8.83 21.70 -7.28
N ASN A 360 -9.76 20.88 -6.79
CA ASN A 360 -11.15 21.27 -6.57
C ASN A 360 -11.25 22.42 -5.55
N ARG A 361 -10.51 22.33 -4.45
CA ARG A 361 -10.47 23.38 -3.42
C ARG A 361 -9.92 24.70 -3.97
N PHE A 362 -8.82 24.68 -4.72
CA PHE A 362 -8.29 25.89 -5.35
C PHE A 362 -9.25 26.47 -6.39
N SER A 363 -9.90 25.64 -7.20
CA SER A 363 -10.89 26.09 -8.19
C SER A 363 -12.07 26.80 -7.53
N SER A 364 -12.58 26.27 -6.42
CA SER A 364 -13.63 26.92 -5.62
C SER A 364 -13.16 28.26 -5.05
N VAL A 365 -11.92 28.36 -4.59
CA VAL A 365 -11.36 29.62 -4.09
C VAL A 365 -11.16 30.64 -5.20
N VAL A 366 -10.73 30.23 -6.39
CA VAL A 366 -10.62 31.11 -7.56
C VAL A 366 -11.98 31.71 -7.91
N ALA A 367 -13.03 30.88 -7.99
CA ALA A 367 -14.38 31.35 -8.29
C ALA A 367 -14.91 32.35 -7.23
N SER A 368 -14.71 32.05 -5.94
CA SER A 368 -15.12 32.93 -4.84
C SER A 368 -14.35 34.26 -4.83
N ASN A 369 -13.04 34.21 -5.08
CA ASN A 369 -12.21 35.40 -5.17
C ASN A 369 -12.57 36.28 -6.37
N GLN A 370 -12.92 35.69 -7.51
CA GLN A 370 -13.35 36.42 -8.70
C GLN A 370 -14.67 37.17 -8.45
N ALA A 371 -15.65 36.50 -7.85
CA ALA A 371 -16.92 37.14 -7.45
C ALA A 371 -16.69 38.27 -6.42
N THR A 372 -15.81 38.05 -5.45
CA THR A 372 -15.46 39.08 -4.46
C THR A 372 -14.76 40.28 -5.12
N ALA A 373 -13.81 40.03 -6.02
CA ALA A 373 -13.11 41.09 -6.75
C ALA A 373 -14.06 41.91 -7.62
N GLU A 374 -15.01 41.28 -8.30
CA GLU A 374 -16.05 41.96 -9.08
C GLU A 374 -16.94 42.83 -8.19
N ASN A 375 -17.44 42.28 -7.08
CA ASN A 375 -18.27 43.02 -6.13
C ASN A 375 -17.53 44.21 -5.49
N VAL A 376 -16.27 44.02 -5.10
CA VAL A 376 -15.43 45.10 -4.54
C VAL A 376 -15.11 46.15 -5.60
N SER A 377 -14.86 45.75 -6.84
CA SER A 377 -14.67 46.69 -7.96
C SER A 377 -15.93 47.53 -8.20
N ALA A 378 -17.11 46.90 -8.24
CA ALA A 378 -18.39 47.59 -8.40
C ALA A 378 -18.73 48.49 -7.20
N ALA A 379 -18.39 48.09 -5.98
CA ALA A 379 -18.53 48.92 -4.79
C ALA A 379 -17.59 50.14 -4.84
N ARG A 380 -16.34 49.93 -5.27
CA ARG A 380 -15.35 51.00 -5.43
C ARG A 380 -15.75 51.99 -6.52
N SER A 381 -16.22 51.52 -7.68
CA SER A 381 -16.71 52.34 -8.78
C SER A 381 -17.85 53.27 -8.32
N ARG A 382 -18.83 52.77 -7.56
CA ARG A 382 -19.91 53.58 -6.98
C ARG A 382 -19.45 54.71 -6.05
N ILE A 383 -18.27 54.57 -5.43
CA ILE A 383 -17.72 55.56 -4.49
C ILE A 383 -16.75 56.50 -5.20
N GLN A 384 -15.92 55.98 -6.09
CA GLN A 384 -14.78 56.69 -6.66
C GLN A 384 -15.05 57.26 -8.05
N ASP A 385 -15.90 56.62 -8.85
CA ASP A 385 -16.15 57.06 -10.21
C ASP A 385 -17.19 58.18 -10.21
N ALA A 386 -16.95 59.21 -11.03
CA ALA A 386 -17.88 60.30 -11.20
C ALA A 386 -19.05 59.87 -12.09
N ASP A 387 -20.27 60.23 -11.70
CA ASP A 387 -21.42 60.13 -12.58
C ASP A 387 -21.29 61.20 -13.68
N PHE A 388 -20.88 60.77 -14.88
CA PHE A 388 -20.71 61.64 -16.03
C PHE A 388 -21.96 62.46 -16.35
N ALA A 389 -23.17 61.92 -16.13
CA ALA A 389 -24.40 62.66 -16.40
C ALA A 389 -24.57 63.83 -15.42
N ALA A 390 -24.30 63.61 -14.13
CA ALA A 390 -24.35 64.66 -13.13
C ALA A 390 -23.22 65.69 -13.32
N GLU A 391 -22.00 65.25 -13.60
CA GLU A 391 -20.84 66.12 -13.70
C GLU A 391 -20.88 66.98 -14.97
N THR A 392 -21.33 66.44 -16.10
CA THR A 392 -21.53 67.23 -17.33
C THR A 392 -22.64 68.27 -17.15
N ALA A 393 -23.73 67.95 -16.45
CA ALA A 393 -24.77 68.92 -16.13
C ALA A 393 -24.25 70.04 -15.20
N ASN A 394 -23.44 69.70 -14.21
CA ASN A 394 -22.79 70.68 -13.33
C ASN A 394 -21.79 71.55 -14.10
N LEU A 395 -20.98 70.97 -14.99
CA LEU A 395 -20.05 71.70 -15.84
C LEU A 395 -20.80 72.68 -16.77
N SER A 396 -21.85 72.22 -17.45
CA SER A 396 -22.67 73.10 -18.29
C SER A 396 -23.32 74.21 -17.47
N ARG A 397 -23.85 73.90 -16.27
CA ARG A 397 -24.38 74.92 -15.34
C ARG A 397 -23.30 75.93 -14.94
N ALA A 398 -22.09 75.47 -14.60
CA ALA A 398 -20.97 76.32 -14.22
C ALA A 398 -20.51 77.21 -15.38
N GLN A 399 -20.45 76.68 -16.60
CA GLN A 399 -20.13 77.45 -17.81
C GLN A 399 -21.18 78.53 -18.10
N ILE A 400 -22.47 78.20 -17.97
CA ILE A 400 -23.57 79.17 -18.12
C ILE A 400 -23.48 80.25 -17.03
N LEU A 401 -23.24 79.88 -15.77
CA LEU A 401 -23.08 80.83 -14.67
C LEU A 401 -21.84 81.72 -14.85
N GLN A 402 -20.74 81.19 -15.37
CA GLN A 402 -19.54 81.97 -15.65
C GLN A 402 -19.80 82.98 -16.78
N GLN A 403 -20.47 82.57 -17.86
CA GLN A 403 -20.88 83.46 -18.94
C GLN A 403 -21.87 84.53 -18.43
N ALA A 404 -22.89 84.14 -17.67
CA ALA A 404 -23.85 85.08 -17.07
C ALA A 404 -23.18 86.04 -16.07
N GLY A 405 -22.24 85.56 -15.26
CA GLY A 405 -21.47 86.38 -14.32
C GLY A 405 -20.60 87.42 -15.03
N THR A 406 -19.94 87.04 -16.14
CA THR A 406 -19.19 88.01 -16.97
C THR A 406 -20.09 89.03 -17.64
N ALA A 407 -21.28 88.63 -18.12
CA ALA A 407 -22.27 89.55 -18.70
C ALA A 407 -22.86 90.51 -17.65
N MET A 408 -23.16 90.01 -16.45
CA MET A 408 -23.65 90.82 -15.33
C MET A 408 -22.60 91.81 -14.83
N LEU A 409 -21.32 91.40 -14.76
CA LEU A 409 -20.21 92.32 -14.47
C LEU A 409 -20.08 93.41 -15.55
N ALA A 410 -20.24 93.06 -16.83
CA ALA A 410 -20.24 94.03 -17.91
C ALA A 410 -21.41 95.04 -17.79
N GLN A 411 -22.61 94.56 -17.44
CA GLN A 411 -23.81 95.39 -17.23
C GLN A 411 -23.65 96.31 -16.01
N ALA A 412 -23.11 95.81 -14.89
CA ALA A 412 -22.85 96.59 -13.68
C ALA A 412 -21.81 97.70 -13.92
N ASN A 413 -20.77 97.41 -14.72
CA ASN A 413 -19.80 98.40 -15.16
C ASN A 413 -20.37 99.46 -16.11
N GLN A 414 -21.49 99.19 -16.79
CA GLN A 414 -22.22 100.19 -17.59
C GLN A 414 -23.18 101.03 -16.74
N GLN A 415 -23.80 100.47 -15.69
CA GLN A 415 -24.64 101.24 -14.77
C GLN A 415 -23.86 102.33 -14.04
N SER A 416 -22.58 102.10 -13.70
CA SER A 416 -21.73 103.16 -13.13
C SER A 416 -21.47 104.31 -14.12
N GLN A 417 -21.49 104.06 -15.44
CA GLN A 417 -21.41 105.12 -16.46
C GLN A 417 -22.72 105.92 -16.58
N ASN A 418 -23.88 105.32 -16.34
CA ASN A 418 -25.16 106.04 -16.31
C ASN A 418 -25.24 107.05 -15.14
N VAL A 419 -24.56 106.78 -14.03
CA VAL A 419 -24.46 107.74 -12.91
C VAL A 419 -23.60 108.95 -13.30
N LEU A 420 -22.58 108.76 -14.14
CA LEU A 420 -21.79 109.87 -14.70
C LEU A 420 -22.57 110.71 -15.73
N SER A 421 -23.62 110.18 -16.37
CA SER A 421 -24.48 110.97 -17.26
C SER A 421 -25.48 111.85 -16.52
N LEU A 422 -25.79 111.55 -15.25
CA LEU A 422 -26.64 112.36 -14.37
C LEU A 422 -25.91 113.54 -13.72
N LEU A 423 -24.57 113.58 -13.83
CA LEU A 423 -23.70 114.63 -13.29
C LEU A 423 -23.20 115.61 -14.38
N ARG A 424 -23.74 115.53 -15.61
CA ARG A 424 -23.39 116.44 -16.72
C ARG A 424 -24.46 117.49 -16.98
#